data_AF-A0A382D7H1-F1
#
_entry.id   AF-A0A382D7H1-F1
#
_cell.length_a   1.000
_cell.length_b   1.000
_cell.length_c   1.000
_cell.angle_alpha   90.00
_cell.angle_beta   90.00
_cell.angle_gamma   90.00
#
_symmetry.space_group_name_H-M   'P 1'
#
loop_
_entity.id
_entity.type
_entity.pdbx_description
1 polymer ?
#
loop_
_entity_poly.entity_id
_entity_poly.type
_entity_poly.pdbx_seq_one_letter_code
_entity_poly.pdbx_strand_id
1 'polypeptide(L)'
;MDHWPSLFFVWLTTALYIHALTIKLMAEMQMDVRSSLILNYNIFLPIFMIIGFPFILSILYSTKTGKVIDNLLESIHAIYLKLASIGPSEELNPKKRLKWQIHLFETTNQLIDLLVYVPYKEPKAQIIEGLGDQLIEYLKYKKDFPNSFFEVIDEIREDVSFKTLKSQFQDIENDRVFYELKNFRVIGNAYISFIEAGEFDLSTLCVEQVKRIGV
;
A
#
# COMPACT_ATOMS: atom_id res chain seq x y z
N MET A 1 8.71 -2.72 8.83
CA MET A 1 9.09 -1.41 9.39
C MET A 1 9.11 -1.56 10.89
N ASP A 2 10.20 -1.18 11.57
CA ASP A 2 10.32 -1.33 13.01
C ASP A 2 9.31 -0.43 13.73
N HIS A 3 8.29 -1.03 14.36
CA HIS A 3 7.25 -0.34 15.13
C HIS A 3 7.74 0.20 16.47
N TRP A 4 9.04 0.12 16.75
CA TRP A 4 9.64 0.46 18.04
C TRP A 4 9.47 1.95 18.41
N PRO A 5 9.68 2.92 17.50
CA PRO A 5 9.47 4.33 17.81
C PRO A 5 8.01 4.66 18.11
N SER A 6 7.06 4.07 17.36
CA SER A 6 5.63 4.25 17.61
C SER A 6 5.21 3.64 18.94
N LEU A 7 5.72 2.44 19.27
CA LEU A 7 5.40 1.75 20.51
C LEU A 7 5.93 2.52 21.73
N PHE A 8 7.17 3.02 21.64
CA PHE A 8 7.76 3.88 22.66
C PHE A 8 6.92 5.13 22.89
N PHE A 9 6.50 5.81 21.82
CA PHE A 9 5.68 7.01 21.92
C PHE A 9 4.31 6.73 22.59
N VAL A 10 3.66 5.61 22.24
CA VAL A 10 2.40 5.18 22.86
C VAL A 10 2.57 4.95 24.37
N TRP A 11 3.60 4.22 24.78
CA TRP A 11 3.85 3.96 26.20
C TRP A 11 4.23 5.23 26.98
N LEU A 12 5.05 6.10 26.38
CA LEU A 12 5.40 7.39 26.96
C LEU A 12 4.15 8.26 27.18
N THR A 13 3.28 8.34 26.17
CA THR A 13 2.02 9.10 26.24
C THR A 13 1.08 8.52 27.31
N THR A 14 1.01 7.19 27.40
CA THR A 14 0.22 6.50 28.43
C THR A 14 0.72 6.82 29.84
N ALA A 15 2.03 6.78 30.06
CA ALA A 15 2.64 7.12 31.35
C ALA A 15 2.38 8.59 31.73
N LEU A 16 2.52 9.53 30.78
CA LEU A 16 2.22 10.95 30.99
C LEU A 16 0.74 11.18 31.32
N TYR A 17 -0.16 10.45 30.68
CA TYR A 17 -1.60 10.51 30.96
C TYR A 17 -1.93 10.00 32.38
N ILE A 18 -1.37 8.87 32.79
CA ILE A 18 -1.52 8.34 34.16
C ILE A 18 -0.98 9.35 35.19
N HIS A 19 0.17 9.96 34.91
CA HIS A 19 0.74 11.01 35.76
C HIS A 19 -0.20 12.21 35.91
N ALA A 20 -0.79 12.69 34.80
CA ALA A 20 -1.75 13.79 34.82
C ALA A 20 -3.02 13.43 35.62
N LEU A 21 -3.55 12.21 35.47
CA LEU A 21 -4.68 11.73 36.27
C LEU A 21 -4.35 11.64 37.76
N THR A 22 -3.14 11.21 38.10
CA THR A 22 -2.68 11.11 39.49
C THR A 22 -2.64 12.49 40.15
N ILE A 23 -2.13 13.49 39.45
CA ILE A 23 -2.09 14.89 39.94
C ILE A 23 -3.51 15.42 40.12
N LYS A 24 -4.42 15.14 39.18
CA LYS A 24 -5.82 15.55 39.30
C LYS A 24 -6.48 14.95 40.55
N LEU A 25 -6.28 13.65 40.79
CA LEU A 25 -6.81 12.97 41.97
C LEU A 25 -6.23 13.54 43.27
N MET A 26 -4.91 13.78 43.32
CA MET A 26 -4.25 14.40 44.49
C MET A 26 -4.79 15.80 44.78
N ALA A 27 -5.07 16.59 43.74
CA ALA A 27 -5.68 17.91 43.88
C ALA A 27 -7.11 17.83 44.43
N GLU A 28 -7.91 16.88 43.97
CA GLU A 28 -9.26 16.60 44.49
C GLU A 28 -9.23 16.17 45.96
N MET A 29 -8.18 15.45 46.38
CA MET A 29 -7.91 15.09 47.77
C MET A 29 -7.31 16.24 48.62
N GLN A 30 -7.30 17.47 48.12
CA GLN A 30 -6.76 18.67 48.77
C GLN A 30 -5.26 18.61 49.12
N MET A 31 -4.48 17.80 48.40
CA MET A 31 -3.03 17.77 48.54
C MET A 31 -2.38 18.94 47.76
N ASP A 32 -1.21 19.41 48.22
CA ASP A 32 -0.44 20.43 47.47
C ASP A 32 0.20 19.81 46.22
N VAL A 33 -0.20 20.32 45.05
CA VAL A 33 0.26 19.86 43.74
C VAL A 33 1.02 20.94 42.95
N ARG A 34 1.35 22.10 43.55
CA ARG A 34 1.96 23.24 42.84
C ARG A 34 3.22 22.85 42.07
N SER A 35 4.13 22.10 42.69
CA SER A 35 5.37 21.65 42.05
C SER A 35 5.11 20.78 40.82
N SER A 36 4.11 19.90 40.90
CA SER A 36 3.70 19.04 39.80
C SER A 36 3.02 19.82 38.67
N LEU A 37 2.25 20.87 39.01
CA LEU A 37 1.69 21.80 38.02
C LEU A 37 2.79 22.58 37.29
N ILE A 38 3.79 23.09 38.01
CA ILE A 38 4.94 23.80 37.41
C ILE A 38 5.70 22.87 36.46
N LEU A 39 5.98 21.62 36.87
CA LEU A 39 6.62 20.61 36.03
C LEU A 39 5.81 20.32 34.75
N ASN A 40 4.49 20.11 34.89
CA ASN A 40 3.62 19.83 33.75
C ASN A 40 3.58 20.97 32.74
N TYR A 41 3.32 22.20 33.18
CA TYR A 41 3.12 23.33 32.26
C TYR A 41 4.42 23.84 31.64
N ASN A 42 5.54 23.82 32.39
CA ASN A 42 6.78 24.43 31.93
C ASN A 42 7.74 23.43 31.28
N ILE A 43 7.59 22.13 31.53
CA ILE A 43 8.51 21.10 31.01
C ILE A 43 7.77 20.11 30.14
N PHE A 44 6.79 19.37 30.68
CA PHE A 44 6.15 18.30 29.92
C PHE A 44 5.29 18.80 28.77
N LEU A 45 4.54 19.90 28.93
CA LEU A 45 3.72 20.46 27.87
C LEU A 45 4.57 20.97 26.68
N PRO A 46 5.65 21.76 26.87
CA PRO A 46 6.53 22.12 25.76
C PRO A 46 7.18 20.91 25.07
N ILE A 47 7.66 19.92 25.83
CA ILE A 47 8.24 18.70 25.26
C ILE A 47 7.19 17.93 24.43
N PHE A 48 5.97 17.81 24.94
CA PHE A 48 4.87 17.18 24.23
C PHE A 48 4.50 17.93 22.95
N MET A 49 4.52 19.27 22.96
CA MET A 49 4.28 20.06 21.75
C MET A 49 5.37 19.83 20.70
N ILE A 50 6.63 19.71 21.10
CA ILE A 50 7.76 19.49 20.18
C ILE A 50 7.76 18.07 19.59
N ILE A 51 7.40 17.06 20.38
CA ILE A 51 7.50 15.65 19.96
C ILE A 51 6.14 15.11 19.49
N GLY A 52 5.09 15.33 20.27
CA GLY A 52 3.77 14.78 20.05
C GLY A 52 3.06 15.38 18.86
N PHE A 53 3.16 16.70 18.63
CA PHE A 53 2.51 17.33 17.49
C PHE A 53 3.07 16.83 16.14
N PRO A 54 4.40 16.81 15.90
CA PRO A 54 4.95 16.23 14.67
C PRO A 54 4.65 14.74 14.51
N PHE A 55 4.65 13.98 15.61
CA PHE A 55 4.30 12.56 15.56
C PHE A 55 2.86 12.35 15.10
N ILE A 56 1.89 13.05 15.70
CA ILE A 56 0.47 12.97 15.31
C ILE A 56 0.31 13.39 13.84
N LEU A 57 0.94 14.49 13.43
CA LEU A 57 0.90 14.96 12.05
C LEU A 57 1.46 13.91 11.08
N SER A 58 2.57 13.26 11.44
CA SER A 58 3.18 12.20 10.64
C SER A 58 2.25 10.99 10.47
N ILE A 59 1.56 10.58 11.53
CA ILE A 59 0.55 9.50 11.46
C ILE A 59 -0.60 9.92 10.55
N LEU A 60 -1.19 11.10 10.77
CA LEU A 60 -2.30 11.62 9.95
C LEU A 60 -1.91 11.73 8.46
N TYR A 61 -0.68 12.14 8.18
CA TYR A 61 -0.16 12.23 6.82
C TYR A 61 0.01 10.83 6.21
N SER A 62 0.55 9.88 6.97
CA SER A 62 0.81 8.51 6.51
C SER A 62 -0.47 7.69 6.31
N THR A 63 -1.54 7.99 7.06
CA THR A 63 -2.85 7.35 6.94
C THR A 63 -3.75 8.01 5.91
N LYS A 64 -3.34 9.15 5.32
CA LYS A 64 -4.06 9.76 4.21
C LYS A 64 -4.10 8.76 3.05
N THR A 65 -5.29 8.47 2.55
CA THR A 65 -5.53 7.46 1.50
C THR A 65 -4.58 7.61 0.31
N GLY A 66 -4.39 8.83 -0.19
CA GLY A 66 -3.46 9.09 -1.30
C GLY A 66 -2.03 8.67 -1.00
N LYS A 67 -1.54 8.88 0.23
CA LYS A 67 -0.18 8.47 0.61
C LYS A 67 -0.05 6.96 0.75
N VAL A 68 -1.11 6.29 1.21
CA VAL A 68 -1.18 4.82 1.22
C VAL A 68 -1.10 4.27 -0.19
N ILE A 69 -1.86 4.84 -1.14
CA ILE A 69 -1.82 4.46 -2.56
C ILE A 69 -0.40 4.63 -3.12
N ASP A 70 0.22 5.79 -2.91
CA ASP A 70 1.60 6.04 -3.37
C ASP A 70 2.58 5.01 -2.84
N ASN A 71 2.52 4.69 -1.53
CA ASN A 71 3.42 3.71 -0.92
C ASN A 71 3.23 2.30 -1.50
N LEU A 72 1.99 1.91 -1.83
CA LEU A 72 1.71 0.61 -2.47
C LEU A 72 2.31 0.58 -3.88
N LEU A 73 2.08 1.62 -4.68
CA LEU A 73 2.63 1.74 -6.04
C LEU A 73 4.17 1.78 -6.04
N GLU A 74 4.78 2.57 -5.16
CA GLU A 74 6.24 2.62 -4.98
C GLU A 74 6.81 1.24 -4.60
N SER A 75 6.09 0.45 -3.80
CA SER A 75 6.53 -0.88 -3.41
C SER A 75 6.55 -1.87 -4.59
N ILE A 76 5.59 -1.74 -5.51
CA ILE A 76 5.52 -2.51 -6.76
C ILE A 76 6.69 -2.12 -7.67
N HIS A 77 6.87 -0.82 -7.91
CA HIS A 77 7.97 -0.30 -8.72
C HIS A 77 9.34 -0.75 -8.20
N ALA A 78 9.54 -0.75 -6.88
CA ALA A 78 10.78 -1.24 -6.27
C ALA A 78 11.05 -2.73 -6.57
N ILE A 79 10.03 -3.56 -6.78
CA ILE A 79 10.21 -4.94 -7.22
C ILE A 79 10.62 -5.00 -8.69
N TYR A 80 10.04 -4.16 -9.55
CA TYR A 80 10.44 -4.08 -10.96
C TYR A 80 11.93 -3.75 -11.10
N LEU A 81 12.40 -2.74 -10.38
CA LEU A 81 13.82 -2.37 -10.39
C LEU A 81 14.72 -3.50 -9.89
N LYS A 82 14.30 -4.21 -8.83
CA LYS A 82 15.04 -5.38 -8.31
C LYS A 82 15.08 -6.53 -9.30
N LEU A 83 13.97 -6.84 -9.97
CA LEU A 83 13.91 -7.87 -11.00
C LEU A 83 14.81 -7.49 -12.19
N ALA A 84 14.68 -6.27 -12.71
CA ALA A 84 15.48 -5.77 -13.83
C ALA A 84 16.98 -5.77 -13.51
N SER A 85 17.36 -5.50 -12.25
CA SER A 85 18.77 -5.53 -11.83
C SER A 85 19.43 -6.91 -11.84
N ILE A 86 18.64 -7.99 -11.80
CA ILE A 86 19.14 -9.37 -11.90
C ILE A 86 19.40 -9.74 -13.36
N GLY A 87 18.56 -9.25 -14.27
CA GLY A 87 18.70 -9.51 -15.70
C GLY A 87 18.05 -10.83 -16.16
N PRO A 88 17.86 -11.00 -17.48
CA PRO A 88 17.06 -12.09 -18.03
C PRO A 88 17.74 -13.46 -18.03
N SER A 89 19.08 -13.47 -18.06
CA SER A 89 19.90 -14.69 -18.14
C SER A 89 20.18 -15.33 -16.78
N GLU A 90 19.95 -14.60 -15.69
CA GLU A 90 20.18 -15.10 -14.34
C GLU A 90 18.94 -15.83 -13.79
N GLU A 91 19.17 -16.83 -12.94
CA GLU A 91 18.10 -17.58 -12.31
C GLU A 91 17.66 -16.91 -11.00
N LEU A 92 16.38 -16.58 -10.90
CA LEU A 92 15.81 -16.00 -9.70
C LEU A 92 15.63 -17.08 -8.64
N ASN A 93 16.25 -16.88 -7.47
CA ASN A 93 16.07 -17.77 -6.33
C ASN A 93 14.56 -18.05 -6.07
N PRO A 94 14.12 -19.32 -5.97
CA PRO A 94 12.71 -19.68 -5.82
C PRO A 94 12.01 -19.00 -4.63
N LYS A 95 12.71 -18.79 -3.51
CA LYS A 95 12.16 -18.06 -2.36
C LYS A 95 11.93 -16.58 -2.65
N LYS A 96 12.81 -15.96 -3.44
CA LYS A 96 12.63 -14.56 -3.88
C LYS A 96 11.49 -14.47 -4.89
N ARG A 97 11.41 -15.40 -5.85
CA ARG A 97 10.29 -15.50 -6.80
C ARG A 97 8.95 -15.59 -6.09
N LEU A 98 8.82 -16.54 -5.16
CA LEU A 98 7.64 -16.71 -4.32
C LEU A 98 7.25 -15.39 -3.65
N LYS A 99 8.20 -14.79 -2.92
CA LYS A 99 7.97 -13.53 -2.20
C LYS A 99 7.54 -12.39 -3.12
N TRP A 100 8.17 -12.24 -4.29
CA TRP A 100 7.92 -11.11 -5.17
C TRP A 100 6.64 -11.27 -5.98
N GLN A 101 6.33 -12.47 -6.48
CA GLN A 101 5.04 -12.72 -7.14
C GLN A 101 3.87 -12.50 -6.16
N ILE A 102 3.96 -13.04 -4.94
CA ILE A 102 2.94 -12.80 -3.90
C ILE A 102 2.81 -11.30 -3.62
N HIS A 103 3.93 -10.61 -3.35
CA HIS A 103 3.88 -9.17 -3.03
C HIS A 103 3.22 -8.36 -4.14
N LEU A 104 3.56 -8.62 -5.41
CA LEU A 104 2.96 -7.93 -6.55
C LEU A 104 1.44 -8.17 -6.61
N PHE A 105 0.99 -9.40 -6.39
CA PHE A 105 -0.44 -9.76 -6.43
C PHE A 105 -1.22 -9.20 -5.25
N GLU A 106 -0.72 -9.37 -4.03
CA GLU A 106 -1.37 -8.86 -2.82
C GLU A 106 -1.43 -7.35 -2.83
N THR A 107 -0.37 -6.66 -3.26
CA THR A 107 -0.37 -5.19 -3.35
C THR A 107 -1.35 -4.71 -4.41
N THR A 108 -1.45 -5.41 -5.54
CA THR A 108 -2.48 -5.13 -6.57
C THR A 108 -3.88 -5.35 -5.99
N ASN A 109 -4.11 -6.44 -5.25
CA ASN A 109 -5.39 -6.70 -4.58
C ASN A 109 -5.73 -5.61 -3.55
N GLN A 110 -4.78 -5.15 -2.75
CA GLN A 110 -4.98 -4.05 -1.80
C GLN A 110 -5.40 -2.75 -2.50
N LEU A 111 -4.82 -2.43 -3.66
CA LEU A 111 -5.24 -1.27 -4.47
C LEU A 111 -6.70 -1.39 -4.92
N ILE A 112 -7.15 -2.60 -5.27
CA ILE A 112 -8.56 -2.86 -5.65
C ILE A 112 -9.47 -2.71 -4.45
N ASP A 113 -9.08 -3.26 -3.30
CA ASP A 113 -9.88 -3.14 -2.08
C ASP A 113 -10.05 -1.65 -1.75
N LEU A 114 -8.99 -0.85 -1.84
CA LEU A 114 -9.09 0.61 -1.69
C LEU A 114 -10.02 1.25 -2.72
N LEU A 115 -10.01 0.79 -3.97
CA LEU A 115 -10.90 1.29 -5.02
C LEU A 115 -12.38 1.09 -4.67
N VAL A 116 -12.71 -0.02 -4.02
CA VAL A 116 -14.07 -0.37 -3.59
C VAL A 116 -14.49 0.40 -2.34
N TYR A 117 -13.61 0.52 -1.35
CA TYR A 117 -13.97 1.06 -0.03
C TYR A 117 -13.79 2.58 0.12
N VAL A 118 -13.01 3.23 -0.73
CA VAL A 118 -12.78 4.67 -0.63
C VAL A 118 -13.99 5.45 -1.18
N PRO A 119 -14.57 6.39 -0.41
CA PRO A 119 -15.79 7.10 -0.81
C PRO A 119 -15.54 8.18 -1.87
N TYR A 120 -14.31 8.69 -1.96
CA TYR A 120 -13.98 9.84 -2.80
C TYR A 120 -13.48 9.41 -4.19
N LYS A 121 -13.85 10.17 -5.22
CA LYS A 121 -13.42 9.92 -6.60
C LYS A 121 -11.93 10.18 -6.83
N GLU A 122 -11.34 11.16 -6.15
CA GLU A 122 -9.92 11.54 -6.34
C GLU A 122 -8.97 10.35 -6.04
N PRO A 123 -9.04 9.67 -4.88
CA PRO A 123 -8.19 8.49 -4.67
C PRO A 123 -8.52 7.32 -5.60
N LYS A 124 -9.79 7.16 -6.02
CA LYS A 124 -10.15 6.14 -7.02
C LYS A 124 -9.45 6.41 -8.35
N ALA A 125 -9.46 7.67 -8.81
CA ALA A 125 -8.74 8.08 -10.01
C ALA A 125 -7.23 7.84 -9.87
N GLN A 126 -6.64 8.22 -8.74
CA GLN A 126 -5.23 7.98 -8.44
C GLN A 126 -4.86 6.49 -8.52
N ILE A 127 -5.71 5.59 -8.02
CA ILE A 127 -5.50 4.13 -8.14
C ILE A 127 -5.54 3.69 -9.60
N ILE A 128 -6.54 4.13 -10.38
CA ILE A 128 -6.71 3.72 -11.78
C ILE A 128 -5.52 4.19 -12.63
N GLU A 129 -5.12 5.46 -12.50
CA GLU A 129 -3.95 6.02 -13.16
C GLU A 129 -2.68 5.32 -12.73
N GLY A 130 -2.51 5.09 -11.42
CA GLY A 130 -1.36 4.37 -10.86
C GLY A 130 -1.24 2.94 -11.40
N LEU A 131 -2.35 2.19 -11.48
CA LEU A 131 -2.36 0.84 -12.08
C LEU A 131 -1.97 0.89 -13.57
N GLY A 132 -2.45 1.89 -14.32
CA GLY A 132 -2.08 2.10 -15.71
C GLY A 132 -0.58 2.38 -15.87
N ASP A 133 -0.05 3.33 -15.09
CA ASP A 133 1.36 3.69 -15.11
C ASP A 133 2.27 2.53 -14.68
N GLN A 134 1.89 1.77 -13.65
CA GLN A 134 2.63 0.58 -13.21
C GLN A 134 2.67 -0.50 -14.29
N LEU A 135 1.57 -0.72 -15.02
CA LEU A 135 1.57 -1.70 -16.11
C LEU A 135 2.43 -1.25 -17.30
N ILE A 136 2.42 0.05 -17.63
CA ILE A 136 3.33 0.61 -18.64
C ILE A 136 4.79 0.44 -18.22
N GLU A 137 5.13 0.70 -16.96
CA GLU A 137 6.48 0.49 -16.43
C GLU A 137 6.88 -0.99 -16.43
N TYR A 138 5.97 -1.87 -16.01
CA TYR A 138 6.17 -3.31 -16.04
C TYR A 138 6.55 -3.77 -17.46
N LEU A 139 5.81 -3.34 -18.48
CA LEU A 139 6.09 -3.70 -19.87
C LEU A 139 7.45 -3.19 -20.35
N LYS A 140 7.90 -2.02 -19.89
CA LYS A 140 9.24 -1.49 -20.20
C LYS A 140 10.35 -2.37 -19.60
N TYR A 141 10.19 -2.82 -18.36
CA TYR A 141 11.18 -3.62 -17.64
C TYR A 141 11.06 -5.14 -17.89
N LYS A 142 9.93 -5.63 -18.41
CA LYS A 142 9.61 -7.05 -18.58
C LYS A 142 10.72 -7.84 -19.29
N LYS A 143 11.33 -7.24 -20.31
CA LYS A 143 12.43 -7.83 -21.10
C LYS A 143 13.71 -8.05 -20.28
N ASP A 144 13.89 -7.29 -19.21
CA ASP A 144 15.07 -7.31 -18.35
C ASP A 144 14.87 -8.22 -17.12
N PHE A 145 13.68 -8.80 -16.95
CA PHE A 145 13.39 -9.71 -15.84
C PHE A 145 13.94 -11.11 -16.07
N PRO A 146 14.38 -11.81 -15.00
CA PRO A 146 14.74 -13.22 -15.05
C PRO A 146 13.65 -14.08 -15.69
N ASN A 147 14.00 -14.96 -16.63
CA ASN A 147 13.01 -15.85 -17.26
C ASN A 147 12.26 -16.71 -16.23
N SER A 148 12.98 -17.15 -15.20
CA SER A 148 12.44 -17.94 -14.08
C SER A 148 11.43 -17.17 -13.22
N PHE A 149 11.35 -15.83 -13.31
CA PHE A 149 10.30 -15.06 -12.65
C PHE A 149 8.91 -15.32 -13.26
N PHE A 150 8.83 -15.75 -14.52
CA PHE A 150 7.56 -15.99 -15.19
C PHE A 150 6.99 -17.39 -14.92
N GLU A 151 7.73 -18.26 -14.25
CA GLU A 151 7.22 -19.52 -13.70
C GLU A 151 6.24 -19.20 -12.55
N VAL A 152 4.95 -19.35 -12.79
CA VAL A 152 3.90 -18.95 -11.86
C VAL A 152 3.82 -19.97 -10.73
N ILE A 153 3.99 -19.49 -9.50
CA ILE A 153 3.88 -20.31 -8.29
C ILE A 153 2.44 -20.78 -8.05
N ASP A 154 2.27 -21.90 -7.35
CA ASP A 154 0.97 -22.51 -7.10
C ASP A 154 0.00 -21.58 -6.35
N GLU A 155 0.48 -20.75 -5.44
CA GLU A 155 -0.33 -19.78 -4.71
C GLU A 155 -1.00 -18.75 -5.64
N ILE A 156 -0.29 -18.32 -6.69
CA ILE A 156 -0.84 -17.42 -7.70
C ILE A 156 -1.79 -18.18 -8.63
N ARG A 157 -1.53 -19.46 -8.91
CA ARG A 157 -2.42 -20.27 -9.76
C ARG A 157 -3.83 -20.42 -9.18
N GLU A 158 -3.95 -20.33 -7.86
CA GLU A 158 -5.21 -20.37 -7.12
C GLU A 158 -5.86 -18.98 -6.91
N ASP A 159 -5.23 -17.89 -7.35
CA ASP A 159 -5.81 -16.54 -7.26
C ASP A 159 -7.13 -16.47 -8.08
N VAL A 160 -8.11 -15.74 -7.54
CA VAL A 160 -9.44 -15.58 -8.16
C VAL A 160 -9.36 -15.05 -9.59
N SER A 161 -8.36 -14.23 -9.90
CA SER A 161 -8.13 -13.70 -11.24
C SER A 161 -7.75 -14.76 -12.27
N PHE A 162 -7.38 -15.98 -11.86
CA PHE A 162 -7.03 -17.08 -12.77
C PHE A 162 -7.89 -18.33 -12.64
N LYS A 163 -8.92 -18.33 -11.80
CA LYS A 163 -9.79 -19.50 -11.58
C LYS A 163 -10.36 -20.10 -12.88
N THR A 164 -10.57 -19.28 -13.90
CA THR A 164 -11.08 -19.67 -15.23
C THR A 164 -10.00 -20.01 -16.27
N LEU A 165 -8.72 -19.88 -15.91
CA LEU A 165 -7.56 -20.01 -16.82
C LEU A 165 -6.63 -21.17 -16.44
N LYS A 166 -7.05 -22.08 -15.55
CA LYS A 166 -6.20 -23.15 -15.02
C LYS A 166 -5.56 -24.03 -16.10
N SER A 167 -6.24 -24.28 -17.21
CA SER A 167 -5.71 -25.09 -18.31
C SER A 167 -4.74 -24.34 -19.24
N GLN A 168 -4.58 -23.03 -19.07
CA GLN A 168 -3.79 -22.14 -19.93
C GLN A 168 -2.50 -21.64 -19.27
N PHE A 169 -2.18 -22.11 -18.05
CA PHE A 169 -1.01 -21.62 -17.33
C PHE A 169 0.30 -21.83 -18.09
N GLN A 170 0.44 -22.94 -18.82
CA GLN A 170 1.62 -23.18 -19.64
C GLN A 170 1.80 -22.07 -20.70
N ASP A 171 0.73 -21.67 -21.37
CA ASP A 171 0.76 -20.61 -22.37
C ASP A 171 1.05 -19.25 -21.71
N ILE A 172 0.42 -18.98 -20.57
CA ILE A 172 0.63 -17.76 -19.78
C ILE A 172 2.10 -17.60 -19.35
N GLU A 173 2.74 -18.68 -18.92
CA GLU A 173 4.15 -18.71 -18.53
C GLU A 173 5.06 -18.52 -19.75
N ASN A 174 4.77 -19.22 -20.84
CA ASN A 174 5.53 -19.13 -22.09
C ASN A 174 5.50 -17.71 -22.69
N ASP A 175 4.31 -17.10 -22.71
CA ASP A 175 4.08 -15.74 -23.23
C ASP A 175 4.48 -14.66 -22.21
N ARG A 176 4.76 -15.07 -20.96
CA ARG A 176 5.19 -14.21 -19.85
C ARG A 176 4.14 -13.15 -19.49
N VAL A 177 2.85 -13.50 -19.58
CA VAL A 177 1.73 -12.52 -19.50
C VAL A 177 0.92 -12.57 -18.21
N PHE A 178 1.34 -13.36 -17.21
CA PHE A 178 0.53 -13.59 -16.01
C PHE A 178 0.18 -12.28 -15.27
N TYR A 179 1.14 -11.36 -15.13
CA TYR A 179 0.92 -10.14 -14.38
C TYR A 179 0.11 -9.11 -15.17
N GLU A 180 0.26 -9.04 -16.49
CA GLU A 180 -0.59 -8.25 -17.38
C GLU A 180 -2.04 -8.72 -17.31
N LEU A 181 -2.27 -10.04 -17.38
CA LEU A 181 -3.60 -10.63 -17.27
C LEU A 181 -4.28 -10.27 -15.95
N LYS A 182 -3.52 -10.32 -14.84
CA LYS A 182 -4.01 -9.84 -13.53
C LYS A 182 -4.44 -8.39 -13.63
N ASN A 183 -3.57 -7.48 -14.05
CA ASN A 183 -3.86 -6.05 -14.09
C ASN A 183 -5.00 -5.68 -15.04
N PHE A 184 -5.08 -6.27 -16.24
CA PHE A 184 -6.18 -6.02 -17.16
C PHE A 184 -7.52 -6.50 -16.60
N ARG A 185 -7.55 -7.66 -15.93
CA ARG A 185 -8.77 -8.15 -15.27
C ARG A 185 -9.21 -7.21 -14.15
N VAL A 186 -8.26 -6.64 -13.42
CA VAL A 186 -8.51 -5.66 -12.37
C VAL A 186 -9.13 -4.38 -12.93
N ILE A 187 -8.51 -3.78 -13.95
CA ILE A 187 -9.03 -2.56 -14.59
C ILE A 187 -10.39 -2.83 -15.24
N GLY A 188 -10.58 -4.00 -15.87
CA GLY A 188 -11.86 -4.41 -16.45
C GLY A 188 -12.98 -4.55 -15.42
N ASN A 189 -12.70 -5.17 -14.26
CA ASN A 189 -13.67 -5.27 -13.17
C ASN A 189 -14.01 -3.90 -12.56
N ALA A 190 -13.03 -3.02 -12.43
CA ALA A 190 -13.23 -1.64 -12.00
C ALA A 190 -14.15 -0.88 -12.96
N TYR A 191 -13.88 -0.99 -14.27
CA TYR A 191 -14.72 -0.41 -15.32
C TYR A 191 -16.19 -0.83 -15.19
N ILE A 192 -16.45 -2.14 -15.08
CA ILE A 192 -17.82 -2.66 -14.94
C ILE A 192 -18.48 -2.09 -13.68
N SER A 193 -17.78 -2.14 -12.54
CA SER A 193 -18.29 -1.62 -11.26
C SER A 193 -18.65 -0.12 -11.35
N PHE A 194 -17.83 0.69 -12.03
CA PHE A 194 -18.11 2.12 -12.20
C PHE A 194 -19.27 2.40 -13.14
N ILE A 195 -19.44 1.60 -14.21
CA ILE A 195 -20.61 1.69 -15.07
C ILE A 195 -21.88 1.36 -14.29
N GLU A 196 -21.87 0.30 -13.49
CA GLU A 196 -23.02 -0.10 -12.66
C GLU A 196 -23.35 0.94 -11.59
N ALA A 197 -22.34 1.62 -11.04
CA ALA A 197 -22.50 2.71 -10.07
C ALA A 197 -22.87 4.07 -10.70
N GLY A 198 -22.90 4.19 -12.04
CA GLY A 198 -23.11 5.47 -12.73
C GLY A 198 -21.93 6.46 -12.64
N GLU A 199 -20.74 5.99 -12.23
CA GLU A 199 -19.50 6.77 -12.17
C GLU A 199 -18.81 6.80 -13.55
N PHE A 200 -19.47 7.42 -14.55
CA PHE A 200 -19.03 7.41 -15.95
C PHE A 200 -17.67 8.10 -16.19
N ASP A 201 -17.31 9.07 -15.36
CA ASP A 201 -16.01 9.73 -15.37
C ASP A 201 -14.89 8.73 -15.06
N LEU A 202 -15.06 7.91 -14.02
CA LEU A 202 -14.09 6.90 -13.62
C LEU A 202 -14.06 5.71 -14.58
N SER A 203 -15.20 5.29 -15.13
CA SER A 203 -15.21 4.22 -16.15
C SER A 203 -14.51 4.67 -17.44
N THR A 204 -14.69 5.92 -17.86
CA THR A 204 -13.97 6.49 -19.01
C THR A 204 -12.46 6.52 -18.74
N LEU A 205 -12.06 6.88 -17.52
CA LEU A 205 -10.66 6.84 -17.11
C LEU A 205 -10.06 5.43 -17.23
N CYS A 206 -10.77 4.37 -16.83
CA CYS A 206 -10.30 3.00 -17.04
C CYS A 206 -10.03 2.69 -18.52
N VAL A 207 -10.94 3.09 -19.42
CA VAL A 207 -10.77 2.89 -20.87
C VAL A 207 -9.57 3.68 -21.38
N GLU A 208 -9.38 4.91 -20.91
CA GLU A 208 -8.21 5.72 -21.24
C GLU A 208 -6.90 5.04 -20.82
N GLN A 209 -6.84 4.48 -19.60
CA GLN A 209 -5.64 3.76 -19.14
C GLN A 209 -5.34 2.54 -20.00
N VAL A 210 -6.34 1.72 -20.33
CA VAL A 210 -6.15 0.56 -21.23
C VAL A 210 -5.66 1.01 -22.60
N LYS A 211 -6.22 2.09 -23.14
CA LYS A 211 -5.77 2.68 -24.41
C LYS A 211 -4.32 3.15 -24.33
N ARG A 212 -3.88 3.76 -23.21
CA ARG A 212 -2.49 4.18 -23.01
C ARG A 212 -1.51 3.00 -23.00
N ILE A 213 -1.94 1.82 -22.54
CA ILE A 213 -1.10 0.61 -22.49
C ILE A 213 -0.93 -0.04 -23.87
N GLY A 214 -1.98 0.00 -24.70
CA GLY A 214 -2.00 -0.64 -26.03
C GLY A 214 -1.39 0.17 -27.17
N VAL A 215 -0.86 1.36 -26.89
CA VAL A 215 -0.20 2.27 -27.86
C VAL A 215 1.29 2.32 -27.56
#